data_AF-A0A2M9UX44-F1
#
_entry.id   AF-A0A2M9UX44-F1
#
_cell.length_a   1.000
_cell.length_b   1.000
_cell.length_c   1.000
_cell.angle_alpha   90.00
_cell.angle_beta   90.00
_cell.angle_gamma   90.00
#
_symmetry.space_group_name_H-M   'P 1'
#
loop_
_entity.id
_entity.type
_entity.pdbx_description
1 polymer ?
#
loop_
_entity_poly.entity_id
_entity_poly.type
_entity_poly.pdbx_seq_one_letter_code
_entity_poly.pdbx_strand_id
1 'polypeptide(L)'
;MGISFDSKIQIPKDSSALNDLNSFSTDELFSPTDNPFAQQTDSVLSVPSVSQILYREDNTSTLWLDERLEDSSKIALDTFNRAFADTFRKRIHANLIRIDYQKHPEQLDFSMLINPLGKIFETEINCSIIQWLRYLNGVEMPDFYNRVKPNTQCWYMNVDLNKSFNNQLSTIPIGTALELIMKCQSELPDEIGNSSSNFFSIWRDIRNRRNAASHPGVVDEKDFVAFYRSFCELITEGWFTQLMNLKCKLKPQQ
;
A
#
# COMPACT_ATOMS: atom_id res chain seq x y z
N MET A 1 -22.72 -7.89 -56.80
CA MET A 1 -21.60 -7.15 -57.41
C MET A 1 -20.40 -7.28 -56.49
N GLY A 2 -19.50 -8.23 -56.80
CA GLY A 2 -18.27 -8.47 -56.04
C GLY A 2 -17.14 -7.62 -56.60
N ILE A 3 -16.31 -7.06 -55.73
CA ILE A 3 -15.22 -6.16 -56.10
C ILE A 3 -13.89 -6.92 -55.96
N SER A 4 -13.10 -6.81 -57.02
CA SER A 4 -11.83 -7.49 -57.31
C SER A 4 -10.66 -6.93 -56.50
N PHE A 5 -9.70 -7.79 -56.15
CA PHE A 5 -8.38 -7.40 -55.61
C PHE A 5 -7.36 -7.35 -56.75
N ASP A 6 -6.61 -6.25 -56.82
CA ASP A 6 -5.50 -6.06 -57.74
C ASP A 6 -4.17 -6.48 -57.08
N SER A 7 -3.37 -7.24 -57.81
CA SER A 7 -2.19 -7.96 -57.36
C SER A 7 -0.93 -7.33 -57.93
N LYS A 8 -0.12 -6.67 -57.10
CA LYS A 8 1.28 -6.32 -57.41
C LYS A 8 2.01 -5.94 -56.12
N ILE A 9 2.99 -6.75 -55.73
CA ILE A 9 4.35 -6.36 -55.29
C ILE A 9 5.19 -7.64 -55.20
N GLN A 10 6.33 -7.63 -55.89
CA GLN A 10 7.26 -8.74 -56.05
C GLN A 10 8.24 -8.84 -54.87
N ILE A 11 8.63 -10.06 -54.50
CA ILE A 11 9.69 -10.37 -53.53
C ILE A 11 11.02 -10.50 -54.28
N PRO A 12 12.09 -9.79 -53.90
CA PRO A 12 13.44 -10.14 -54.31
C PRO A 12 13.98 -11.28 -53.43
N LYS A 13 14.38 -12.37 -54.09
CA LYS A 13 15.30 -13.37 -53.54
C LYS A 13 16.70 -12.79 -53.60
N ASP A 14 17.42 -12.73 -52.49
CA ASP A 14 18.83 -13.15 -52.49
C ASP A 14 19.35 -13.39 -51.06
N SER A 15 20.04 -14.52 -50.97
CA SER A 15 20.60 -15.15 -49.78
C SER A 15 22.12 -15.12 -49.88
N SER A 16 22.78 -14.16 -49.24
CA SER A 16 24.24 -14.13 -49.10
C SER A 16 24.72 -13.05 -48.13
N ALA A 17 24.47 -13.23 -46.84
CA ALA A 17 25.25 -12.58 -45.77
C ALA A 17 25.21 -13.38 -44.45
N LEU A 18 25.00 -14.70 -44.56
CA LEU A 18 25.25 -15.66 -43.48
C LEU A 18 26.73 -16.02 -43.58
N ASN A 19 27.46 -15.84 -42.48
CA ASN A 19 28.90 -15.99 -42.29
C ASN A 19 29.70 -14.71 -42.57
N ASP A 20 29.77 -13.83 -41.56
CA ASP A 20 31.07 -13.52 -40.99
C ASP A 20 30.93 -13.05 -39.54
N LEU A 21 31.84 -13.57 -38.71
CA LEU A 21 32.13 -13.19 -37.32
C LEU A 21 31.30 -13.85 -36.21
N ASN A 22 31.42 -15.18 -36.18
CA ASN A 22 31.66 -15.89 -34.93
C ASN A 22 32.94 -15.35 -34.26
N SER A 23 32.80 -14.51 -33.25
CA SER A 23 33.80 -14.30 -32.21
C SER A 23 33.12 -14.37 -30.84
N PHE A 24 33.50 -15.38 -30.07
CA PHE A 24 33.01 -15.72 -28.73
C PHE A 24 32.97 -14.54 -27.74
N SER A 25 31.89 -14.46 -26.94
CA SER A 25 31.96 -14.59 -25.48
C SER A 25 30.56 -14.87 -24.88
N THR A 26 30.39 -16.02 -24.26
CA THR A 26 29.28 -16.34 -23.36
C THR A 26 29.60 -15.71 -22.02
N ASP A 27 29.01 -14.54 -21.73
CA ASP A 27 28.73 -13.99 -20.39
C ASP A 27 28.58 -12.47 -20.54
N GLU A 28 27.35 -12.00 -20.71
CA GLU A 28 26.90 -10.71 -20.17
C GLU A 28 25.37 -10.71 -20.11
N LEU A 29 24.91 -11.18 -18.94
CA LEU A 29 23.63 -11.03 -18.27
C LEU A 29 22.62 -10.02 -18.87
N PHE A 30 21.42 -10.51 -19.15
CA PHE A 30 20.12 -9.79 -19.16
C PHE A 30 20.07 -8.44 -19.89
N SER A 31 19.64 -8.46 -21.16
CA SER A 31 19.11 -7.27 -21.84
C SER A 31 17.70 -7.54 -22.39
N PRO A 32 16.64 -6.97 -21.80
CA PRO A 32 15.33 -6.91 -22.44
C PRO A 32 15.21 -5.58 -23.19
N THR A 33 15.81 -5.52 -24.38
CA THR A 33 15.47 -4.47 -25.36
C THR A 33 15.11 -5.16 -26.66
N ASP A 34 13.82 -5.47 -26.78
CA ASP A 34 13.07 -5.50 -28.03
C ASP A 34 11.57 -5.51 -27.68
N ASN A 35 11.03 -4.33 -27.36
CA ASN A 35 9.59 -4.12 -27.51
C ASN A 35 9.33 -2.77 -28.21
N PRO A 36 8.76 -2.75 -29.44
CA PRO A 36 8.63 -1.56 -30.28
C PRO A 36 7.57 -0.54 -29.84
N PHE A 37 7.11 -0.56 -28.59
CA PHE A 37 6.21 0.47 -28.04
C PHE A 37 6.94 1.57 -27.24
N ALA A 38 8.26 1.49 -27.17
CA ALA A 38 9.11 2.60 -26.74
C ALA A 38 9.19 3.66 -27.85
N GLN A 39 8.11 4.42 -28.08
CA GLN A 39 8.12 5.79 -28.62
C GLN A 39 6.68 6.26 -28.92
N GLN A 40 6.04 6.85 -27.91
CA GLN A 40 5.18 8.04 -28.04
C GLN A 40 4.82 8.55 -26.64
N THR A 41 5.82 9.17 -26.03
CA THR A 41 5.64 10.15 -24.96
C THR A 41 5.18 11.46 -25.61
N ASP A 42 4.11 12.09 -25.12
CA ASP A 42 4.13 13.55 -24.89
C ASP A 42 3.02 14.00 -23.92
N SER A 43 3.45 14.74 -22.90
CA SER A 43 2.77 15.18 -21.68
C SER A 43 2.38 14.07 -20.69
N VAL A 44 3.41 13.37 -20.20
CA VAL A 44 3.33 12.52 -19.01
C VAL A 44 3.06 13.42 -17.79
N LEU A 45 1.86 13.34 -17.21
CA LEU A 45 1.69 13.61 -15.78
C LEU A 45 2.60 12.61 -15.08
N SER A 46 3.73 13.08 -14.58
CA SER A 46 4.76 12.28 -13.95
C SER A 46 4.28 11.77 -12.60
N VAL A 47 3.41 10.75 -12.64
CA VAL A 47 3.22 9.85 -11.50
C VAL A 47 4.62 9.30 -11.20
N PRO A 48 5.17 9.57 -10.01
CA PRO A 48 6.48 9.06 -9.71
C PRO A 48 6.44 7.54 -9.73
N SER A 49 7.46 6.93 -10.33
CA SER A 49 7.73 5.50 -10.24
C SER A 49 8.08 5.14 -8.80
N VAL A 50 7.07 5.08 -7.95
CA VAL A 50 7.16 4.38 -6.67
C VAL A 50 6.95 2.92 -7.04
N SER A 51 8.07 2.27 -7.33
CA SER A 51 8.20 0.82 -7.41
C SER A 51 7.22 0.15 -6.45
N GLN A 52 6.39 -0.75 -6.99
CA GLN A 52 5.31 -1.50 -6.32
C GLN A 52 3.87 -0.97 -6.49
N ILE A 53 3.53 -0.48 -7.69
CA ILE A 53 2.37 -1.12 -8.35
C ILE A 53 2.89 -2.52 -8.72
N LEU A 54 2.48 -3.56 -8.00
CA LEU A 54 2.73 -4.93 -8.45
C LEU A 54 1.94 -5.11 -9.75
N TYR A 55 2.59 -4.84 -10.88
CA TYR A 55 2.05 -5.13 -12.19
C TYR A 55 1.84 -6.64 -12.27
N ARG A 56 0.59 -7.09 -12.25
CA ARG A 56 0.28 -8.40 -12.81
C ARG A 56 0.51 -8.34 -14.32
N GLU A 57 0.77 -9.50 -14.91
CA GLU A 57 0.79 -9.73 -16.36
C GLU A 57 -0.55 -9.35 -17.07
N ASP A 58 -1.58 -8.95 -16.32
CA ASP A 58 -2.89 -8.50 -16.82
C ASP A 58 -3.04 -6.97 -16.99
N ASN A 59 -1.99 -6.18 -16.78
CA ASN A 59 -1.99 -4.72 -16.91
C ASN A 59 -2.98 -3.97 -15.96
N THR A 60 -3.38 -4.56 -14.83
CA THR A 60 -4.20 -3.87 -13.83
C THR A 60 -3.35 -3.31 -12.67
N SER A 61 -3.40 -2.00 -12.43
CA SER A 61 -2.66 -1.30 -11.37
C SER A 61 -3.30 -1.52 -9.99
N THR A 62 -3.14 -2.71 -9.41
CA THR A 62 -3.76 -3.09 -8.13
C THR A 62 -2.71 -3.20 -7.03
N LEU A 63 -2.91 -2.52 -5.90
CA LEU A 63 -2.08 -2.72 -4.71
C LEU A 63 -2.43 -4.06 -4.07
N TRP A 64 -1.41 -4.88 -3.82
CA TRP A 64 -1.54 -6.16 -3.14
C TRP A 64 -0.75 -6.11 -1.82
N LEU A 65 -1.33 -6.70 -0.77
CA LEU A 65 -0.78 -6.81 0.57
C LEU A 65 -0.90 -8.25 1.06
N ASP A 66 -0.21 -8.58 2.15
CA ASP A 66 -0.18 -9.90 2.78
C ASP A 66 -1.60 -10.49 2.98
N GLU A 67 -1.81 -11.75 2.61
CA GLU A 67 -3.12 -12.42 2.72
C GLU A 67 -3.62 -12.56 4.17
N ARG A 68 -2.69 -12.48 5.14
CA ARG A 68 -2.96 -12.61 6.58
C ARG A 68 -3.52 -11.32 7.19
N LEU A 69 -3.71 -10.26 6.41
CA LEU A 69 -4.43 -9.04 6.84
C LEU A 69 -5.79 -9.38 7.46
N GLU A 70 -6.24 -8.53 8.38
CA GLU A 70 -7.61 -8.65 8.90
C GLU A 70 -8.65 -8.38 7.79
N ASP A 71 -9.83 -8.98 7.92
CA ASP A 71 -10.89 -8.81 6.91
C ASP A 71 -11.29 -7.34 6.72
N SER A 72 -11.30 -6.55 7.80
CA SER A 72 -11.52 -5.10 7.71
C SER A 72 -10.43 -4.38 6.91
N SER A 73 -9.17 -4.82 7.02
CA SER A 73 -8.06 -4.30 6.22
C SER A 73 -8.19 -4.70 4.75
N LYS A 74 -8.64 -5.93 4.47
CA LYS A 74 -8.92 -6.39 3.09
C LYS A 74 -10.03 -5.57 2.44
N ILE A 75 -11.11 -5.28 3.18
CA ILE A 75 -12.21 -4.42 2.70
C ILE A 75 -11.71 -2.99 2.43
N ALA A 76 -10.86 -2.44 3.32
CA ALA A 76 -10.25 -1.13 3.11
C ALA A 76 -9.31 -1.12 1.90
N LEU A 77 -8.57 -2.20 1.66
CA LEU A 77 -7.69 -2.35 0.49
C LEU A 77 -8.48 -2.40 -0.82
N ASP A 78 -9.58 -3.17 -0.87
CA ASP A 78 -10.46 -3.20 -2.03
C ASP A 78 -11.08 -1.81 -2.31
N THR A 79 -11.50 -1.12 -1.25
CA THR A 79 -11.99 0.27 -1.34
C THR A 79 -10.92 1.20 -1.94
N PHE A 80 -9.68 1.11 -1.44
CA PHE A 80 -8.55 1.86 -2.00
C PHE A 80 -8.34 1.54 -3.47
N ASN A 81 -8.24 0.26 -3.84
CA ASN A 81 -7.95 -0.14 -5.22
C ASN A 81 -9.01 0.35 -6.21
N ARG A 82 -10.29 0.31 -5.82
CA ARG A 82 -11.39 0.87 -6.64
C ARG A 82 -11.29 2.38 -6.77
N ALA A 83 -11.13 3.10 -5.65
CA ALA A 83 -11.02 4.55 -5.65
C ALA A 83 -9.78 5.03 -6.43
N PHE A 84 -8.66 4.33 -6.30
CA PHE A 84 -7.42 4.60 -7.00
C PHE A 84 -7.60 4.39 -8.51
N ALA A 85 -8.20 3.27 -8.91
CA ALA A 85 -8.54 3.03 -10.31
C ALA A 85 -9.45 4.14 -10.84
N ASP A 86 -10.54 4.50 -10.15
CA ASP A 86 -11.48 5.52 -10.62
C ASP A 86 -10.84 6.91 -10.71
N THR A 87 -9.97 7.26 -9.77
CA THR A 87 -9.26 8.55 -9.74
C THR A 87 -8.30 8.69 -10.92
N PHE A 88 -7.60 7.61 -11.30
CA PHE A 88 -6.52 7.65 -12.30
C PHE A 88 -6.87 7.01 -13.65
N ARG A 89 -8.04 6.38 -13.82
CA ARG A 89 -8.48 5.82 -15.11
C ARG A 89 -8.92 6.96 -16.03
N LYS A 90 -8.19 7.12 -17.13
CA LYS A 90 -8.31 8.15 -18.21
C LYS A 90 -9.71 8.36 -18.87
N ARG A 91 -10.85 7.91 -18.31
CA ARG A 91 -12.17 8.00 -18.97
C ARG A 91 -13.37 8.37 -18.10
N ILE A 92 -13.21 8.76 -16.83
CA ILE A 92 -14.35 9.30 -16.06
C ILE A 92 -14.65 10.77 -16.42
N HIS A 93 -13.69 11.48 -17.04
CA HIS A 93 -13.87 12.89 -17.42
C HIS A 93 -14.56 13.14 -18.77
N ALA A 94 -14.84 12.11 -19.58
CA ALA A 94 -15.43 12.32 -20.92
C ALA A 94 -16.96 12.46 -20.91
N ASN A 95 -17.65 11.87 -19.92
CA ASN A 95 -19.11 11.79 -19.88
C ASN A 95 -19.74 12.28 -18.57
N LEU A 96 -18.95 12.64 -17.56
CA LEU A 96 -19.48 13.41 -16.44
C LEU A 96 -19.67 14.85 -16.90
N ILE A 97 -20.85 15.43 -16.64
CA ILE A 97 -21.03 16.88 -16.69
C ILE A 97 -19.92 17.45 -15.81
N ARG A 98 -18.94 18.07 -16.46
CA ARG A 98 -17.88 18.80 -15.78
C ARG A 98 -18.62 19.90 -15.02
N ILE A 99 -18.85 19.71 -13.71
CA ILE A 99 -19.05 20.87 -12.83
C ILE A 99 -17.87 21.76 -13.17
N ASP A 100 -18.15 22.99 -13.60
CA ASP A 100 -17.13 23.85 -14.18
C ASP A 100 -16.14 24.31 -13.10
N TYR A 101 -15.20 23.42 -12.77
CA TYR A 101 -14.06 23.64 -11.91
C TYR A 101 -12.98 24.46 -12.63
N GLN A 102 -13.24 25.08 -13.80
CA GLN A 102 -12.25 25.91 -14.50
C GLN A 102 -11.67 27.04 -13.63
N LYS A 103 -12.25 27.34 -12.47
CA LYS A 103 -11.63 28.25 -11.51
C LYS A 103 -10.54 27.63 -10.63
N HIS A 104 -10.52 26.31 -10.36
CA HIS A 104 -9.55 25.71 -9.43
C HIS A 104 -9.31 24.19 -9.65
N PRO A 105 -8.45 23.80 -10.61
CA PRO A 105 -7.99 22.40 -10.73
C PRO A 105 -7.20 21.88 -9.51
N GLU A 106 -6.78 22.76 -8.60
CA GLU A 106 -6.07 22.44 -7.34
C GLU A 106 -7.01 22.03 -6.18
N GLN A 107 -8.29 21.69 -6.46
CA GLN A 107 -9.32 21.46 -5.43
C GLN A 107 -9.80 20.00 -5.29
N LEU A 108 -9.10 19.03 -5.89
CA LEU A 108 -9.42 17.63 -5.61
C LEU A 108 -8.90 17.25 -4.23
N ASP A 109 -9.80 16.76 -3.39
CA ASP A 109 -9.48 16.24 -2.06
C ASP A 109 -9.08 14.77 -2.19
N PHE A 110 -7.81 14.47 -1.87
CA PHE A 110 -7.26 13.11 -1.97
C PHE A 110 -7.41 12.30 -0.68
N SER A 111 -8.16 12.79 0.32
CA SER A 111 -8.42 12.08 1.57
C SER A 111 -9.07 10.71 1.35
N MET A 112 -9.87 10.55 0.29
CA MET A 112 -10.50 9.27 -0.08
C MET A 112 -9.48 8.17 -0.42
N LEU A 113 -8.25 8.53 -0.82
CA LEU A 113 -7.18 7.58 -1.10
C LEU A 113 -6.26 7.36 0.11
N ILE A 114 -6.05 8.38 0.94
CA ILE A 114 -5.21 8.28 2.15
C ILE A 114 -5.93 7.49 3.25
N ASN A 115 -7.22 7.78 3.49
CA ASN A 115 -7.96 7.25 4.64
C ASN A 115 -8.06 5.71 4.67
N PRO A 116 -8.35 5.01 3.56
CA PRO A 116 -8.39 3.55 3.57
C PRO A 116 -7.03 2.92 3.93
N LEU A 117 -5.93 3.42 3.35
CA LEU A 117 -4.59 2.93 3.65
C LEU A 117 -4.19 3.23 5.10
N GLY A 118 -4.49 4.43 5.59
CA GLY A 118 -4.29 4.78 7.00
C GLY A 118 -5.06 3.85 7.94
N LYS A 119 -6.27 3.43 7.54
CA LYS A 119 -7.08 2.48 8.32
C LYS A 119 -6.50 1.07 8.32
N ILE A 120 -5.95 0.60 7.20
CA ILE A 120 -5.23 -0.68 7.14
C ILE A 120 -4.10 -0.68 8.16
N PHE A 121 -3.22 0.32 8.11
CA PHE A 121 -2.08 0.37 9.02
C PHE A 121 -2.52 0.47 10.50
N GLU A 122 -3.50 1.32 10.82
CA GLU A 122 -4.07 1.38 12.18
C GLU A 122 -4.63 0.03 12.65
N THR A 123 -5.36 -0.66 11.80
CA THR A 123 -5.93 -1.98 12.11
C THR A 123 -4.81 -2.99 12.39
N GLU A 124 -3.82 -3.08 11.52
CA GLU A 124 -2.75 -4.06 11.68
C GLU A 124 -1.86 -3.77 12.90
N ILE A 125 -1.63 -2.51 13.24
CA ILE A 125 -0.99 -2.12 14.50
C ILE A 125 -1.79 -2.60 15.71
N ASN A 126 -3.12 -2.40 15.69
CA ASN A 126 -3.99 -2.80 16.79
C ASN A 126 -4.08 -4.31 16.96
N CYS A 127 -3.96 -5.06 15.86
CA CYS A 127 -4.01 -6.51 15.83
C CYS A 127 -2.64 -7.19 16.06
N SER A 128 -1.56 -6.42 16.11
CA SER A 128 -0.19 -6.92 16.34
C SER A 128 0.41 -6.29 17.61
N ILE A 129 1.00 -5.10 17.50
CA ILE A 129 1.75 -4.46 18.58
C ILE A 129 0.87 -4.15 19.79
N ILE A 130 -0.37 -3.66 19.60
CA ILE A 130 -1.26 -3.40 20.74
C ILE A 130 -1.66 -4.71 21.44
N GLN A 131 -1.86 -5.81 20.70
CA GLN A 131 -2.11 -7.11 21.32
C GLN A 131 -0.88 -7.61 22.08
N TRP A 132 0.33 -7.35 21.59
CA TRP A 132 1.56 -7.64 22.31
C TRP A 132 1.65 -6.87 23.63
N LEU A 133 1.33 -5.57 23.62
CA LEU A 133 1.29 -4.78 24.86
C LEU A 133 0.21 -5.28 25.83
N ARG A 134 -0.97 -5.70 25.33
CA ARG A 134 -1.98 -6.35 26.18
C ARG A 134 -1.45 -7.62 26.82
N TYR A 135 -0.74 -8.44 26.05
CA TYR A 135 -0.11 -9.66 26.55
C TYR A 135 0.89 -9.37 27.68
N LEU A 136 1.79 -8.41 27.47
CA LEU A 136 2.75 -7.99 28.50
C LEU A 136 2.07 -7.44 29.77
N ASN A 137 0.88 -6.88 29.63
CA ASN A 137 0.09 -6.29 30.73
C ASN A 137 -1.02 -7.23 31.25
N GLY A 138 -0.82 -8.54 31.14
CA GLY A 138 -1.63 -9.55 31.84
C GLY A 138 -2.94 -9.95 31.17
N VAL A 139 -3.11 -9.69 29.87
CA VAL A 139 -4.19 -10.28 29.06
C VAL A 139 -3.70 -11.57 28.43
N GLU A 140 -4.36 -12.69 28.71
CA GLU A 140 -3.96 -13.99 28.19
C GLU A 140 -4.22 -14.09 26.68
N MET A 141 -3.17 -14.41 25.94
CA MET A 141 -3.24 -14.80 24.53
C MET A 141 -3.06 -16.33 24.44
N PRO A 142 -3.77 -17.01 23.53
CA PRO A 142 -4.61 -16.44 22.47
C PRO A 142 -6.09 -16.21 22.87
N ASP A 143 -6.49 -16.61 24.07
CA ASP A 143 -7.91 -16.65 24.50
C ASP A 143 -8.64 -15.30 24.37
N PHE A 144 -7.95 -14.21 24.70
CA PHE A 144 -8.46 -12.84 24.60
C PHE A 144 -7.85 -12.03 23.45
N TYR A 145 -7.28 -12.70 22.44
CA TYR A 145 -6.82 -12.03 21.23
C TYR A 145 -7.97 -11.27 20.55
N ASN A 146 -7.77 -9.97 20.37
CA ASN A 146 -8.78 -9.06 19.79
C ASN A 146 -10.17 -9.15 20.47
N ARG A 147 -10.21 -9.51 21.76
CA ARG A 147 -11.43 -9.62 22.58
C ARG A 147 -11.22 -8.92 23.91
N VAL A 148 -12.26 -8.33 24.44
CA VAL A 148 -12.23 -7.70 25.77
C VAL A 148 -12.05 -8.79 26.83
N LYS A 149 -11.06 -8.64 27.71
CA LYS A 149 -10.93 -9.51 28.90
C LYS A 149 -11.88 -8.99 30.00
N PRO A 150 -12.87 -9.77 30.46
CA PRO A 150 -13.82 -9.30 31.46
C PRO A 150 -13.14 -8.87 32.77
N ASN A 151 -13.70 -7.86 33.43
CA ASN A 151 -13.29 -7.40 34.77
C ASN A 151 -11.78 -7.09 34.90
N THR A 152 -11.12 -6.75 33.80
CA THR A 152 -9.68 -6.48 33.77
C THR A 152 -9.44 -5.08 33.22
N GLN A 153 -8.64 -4.30 33.94
CA GLN A 153 -8.09 -3.05 33.43
C GLN A 153 -6.68 -3.32 32.93
N CYS A 154 -6.38 -2.95 31.69
CA CYS A 154 -5.06 -3.17 31.08
C CYS A 154 -4.44 -1.81 30.78
N TRP A 155 -4.00 -1.14 31.83
CA TRP A 155 -3.38 0.18 31.70
C TRP A 155 -1.94 0.04 31.23
N TYR A 156 -1.64 0.65 30.09
CA TYR A 156 -0.28 0.94 29.69
C TYR A 156 -0.11 2.46 29.67
N MET A 157 0.71 2.96 30.60
CA MET A 157 0.78 4.38 30.91
C MET A 157 -0.61 4.97 31.23
N ASN A 158 -1.10 5.91 30.41
CA ASN A 158 -2.39 6.58 30.57
C ASN A 158 -3.46 6.05 29.59
N VAL A 159 -3.23 4.88 28.98
CA VAL A 159 -4.15 4.29 27.99
C VAL A 159 -4.60 2.93 28.47
N ASP A 160 -5.91 2.73 28.57
CA ASP A 160 -6.50 1.40 28.83
C ASP A 160 -6.59 0.62 27.53
N LEU A 161 -5.69 -0.36 27.36
CA LEU A 161 -5.62 -1.25 26.20
C LEU A 161 -6.73 -2.29 26.19
N ASN A 162 -7.54 -2.39 27.25
CA ASN A 162 -8.72 -3.25 27.32
C ASN A 162 -10.03 -2.44 27.28
N LYS A 163 -9.94 -1.13 27.01
CA LYS A 163 -11.12 -0.27 26.86
C LYS A 163 -12.03 -0.82 25.78
N SER A 164 -13.33 -0.84 26.07
CA SER A 164 -14.34 -1.38 25.16
C SER A 164 -15.50 -0.43 24.92
N PHE A 165 -16.12 -0.60 23.77
CA PHE A 165 -17.39 0.01 23.41
C PHE A 165 -18.24 -1.06 22.74
N ASN A 166 -19.50 -1.22 23.15
CA ASN A 166 -20.39 -2.29 22.66
C ASN A 166 -19.76 -3.70 22.70
N ASN A 167 -19.06 -4.04 23.79
CA ASN A 167 -18.34 -5.31 23.99
C ASN A 167 -17.23 -5.60 22.96
N GLN A 168 -16.81 -4.61 22.18
CA GLN A 168 -15.68 -4.70 21.27
C GLN A 168 -14.52 -3.88 21.80
N LEU A 169 -13.28 -4.35 21.57
CA LEU A 169 -12.10 -3.56 21.90
C LEU A 169 -12.13 -2.25 21.13
N SER A 170 -11.89 -1.15 21.85
CA SER A 170 -11.73 0.16 21.21
C SER A 170 -10.41 0.17 20.45
N THR A 171 -10.43 0.63 19.20
CA THR A 171 -9.20 0.87 18.45
C THR A 171 -8.39 1.97 19.12
N ILE A 172 -7.10 1.72 19.35
CA ILE A 172 -6.14 2.74 19.74
C ILE A 172 -5.76 3.52 18.48
N PRO A 173 -5.98 4.85 18.42
CA PRO A 173 -5.66 5.65 17.24
C PRO A 173 -4.18 5.56 16.89
N ILE A 174 -3.88 5.58 15.58
CA ILE A 174 -2.51 5.45 15.05
C ILE A 174 -1.48 6.39 15.70
N GLY A 175 -1.88 7.61 16.06
CA GLY A 175 -1.02 8.58 16.73
C GLY A 175 -0.73 8.22 18.18
N THR A 176 -1.76 7.79 18.93
CA THR A 176 -1.62 7.33 20.31
C THR A 176 -0.78 6.06 20.37
N ALA A 177 -0.99 5.12 19.44
CA ALA A 177 -0.19 3.90 19.35
C ALA A 177 1.30 4.21 19.13
N LEU A 178 1.64 5.14 18.22
CA LEU A 178 3.03 5.57 18.02
C LEU A 178 3.67 6.10 19.32
N GLU A 179 2.95 6.94 20.06
CA GLU A 179 3.45 7.51 21.32
C GLU A 179 3.70 6.46 22.40
N LEU A 180 2.84 5.44 22.50
CA LEU A 180 3.05 4.32 23.41
C LEU A 180 4.27 3.50 22.99
N ILE A 181 4.38 3.19 21.70
CA ILE A 181 5.41 2.30 21.17
C ILE A 181 6.80 2.92 21.24
N MET A 182 6.91 4.21 20.97
CA MET A 182 8.17 4.94 21.15
C MET A 182 8.69 4.91 22.59
N LYS A 183 7.82 4.70 23.58
CA LYS A 183 8.19 4.62 25.00
C LYS A 183 8.46 3.20 25.48
N CYS A 184 7.96 2.19 24.75
CA CYS A 184 8.08 0.78 25.10
C CYS A 184 8.99 0.00 24.15
N GLN A 185 9.86 0.67 23.39
CA GLN A 185 10.64 0.04 22.32
C GLN A 185 11.43 -1.19 22.81
N SER A 186 11.98 -1.12 24.02
CA SER A 186 12.71 -2.22 24.68
C SER A 186 11.83 -3.40 25.08
N GLU A 187 10.50 -3.24 25.09
CA GLU A 187 9.53 -4.27 25.42
C GLU A 187 8.94 -4.93 24.16
N LEU A 188 9.20 -4.38 22.98
CA LEU A 188 8.75 -4.95 21.71
C LEU A 188 9.56 -6.21 21.38
N PRO A 189 8.99 -7.16 20.63
CA PRO A 189 9.75 -8.28 20.07
C PRO A 189 10.94 -7.75 19.27
N ASP A 190 12.09 -8.42 19.33
CA ASP A 190 13.34 -7.99 18.70
C ASP A 190 13.17 -7.64 17.22
N GLU A 191 12.29 -8.36 16.52
CA GLU A 191 12.01 -8.13 15.10
C GLU A 191 11.47 -6.72 14.82
N ILE A 192 10.79 -6.10 15.79
CA ILE A 192 10.22 -4.75 15.72
C ILE A 192 11.03 -3.77 16.58
N GLY A 193 11.52 -4.18 17.75
CA GLY A 193 12.14 -3.32 18.77
C GLY A 193 13.57 -2.88 18.44
N ASN A 194 14.42 -3.79 17.92
CA ASN A 194 15.86 -3.55 17.77
C ASN A 194 16.27 -2.96 16.41
N SER A 195 15.35 -2.81 15.45
CA SER A 195 15.67 -2.39 14.07
C SER A 195 14.91 -1.15 13.58
N SER A 196 14.27 -0.37 14.45
CA SER A 196 13.08 0.42 14.08
C SER A 196 13.24 1.94 13.97
N SER A 197 14.46 2.50 13.91
CA SER A 197 14.60 3.95 13.67
C SER A 197 13.90 4.37 12.37
N ASN A 198 14.00 3.56 11.30
CA ASN A 198 13.30 3.81 10.05
C ASN A 198 11.77 3.60 10.20
N PHE A 199 11.34 2.50 10.82
CA PHE A 199 9.91 2.21 11.03
C PHE A 199 9.16 3.35 11.71
N PHE A 200 9.71 3.91 12.78
CA PHE A 200 9.07 5.02 13.51
C PHE A 200 9.08 6.33 12.72
N SER A 201 10.08 6.54 11.87
CA SER A 201 10.10 7.69 10.95
C SER A 201 8.96 7.58 9.93
N ILE A 202 8.86 6.44 9.25
CA ILE A 202 7.81 6.16 8.26
C ILE A 202 6.42 6.27 8.91
N TRP A 203 6.24 5.69 10.11
CA TRP A 203 4.99 5.81 10.85
C TRP A 203 4.64 7.27 11.12
N ARG A 204 5.59 8.08 11.61
CA ARG A 204 5.34 9.51 11.89
C ARG A 204 4.82 10.25 10.66
N ASP A 205 5.36 9.96 9.49
CA ASP A 205 4.91 10.55 8.22
C ASP A 205 3.47 10.11 7.88
N ILE A 206 3.17 8.82 8.01
CA ILE A 206 1.82 8.27 7.80
C ILE A 206 0.82 8.91 8.78
N ARG A 207 1.16 9.01 10.07
CA ARG A 207 0.32 9.64 11.10
C ARG A 207 -0.02 11.08 10.71
N ASN A 208 0.98 11.88 10.37
CA ASN A 208 0.79 13.30 10.10
C ASN A 208 -0.13 13.52 8.88
N ARG A 209 0.08 12.75 7.82
CA ARG A 209 -0.71 12.83 6.59
C ARG A 209 -2.10 12.25 6.73
N ARG A 210 -2.28 11.15 7.47
CA ARG A 210 -3.60 10.62 7.83
C ARG A 210 -4.39 11.63 8.66
N ASN A 211 -3.73 12.30 9.60
CA ASN A 211 -4.37 13.35 10.40
C ASN A 211 -4.82 14.52 9.53
N ALA A 212 -3.99 14.97 8.59
CA ALA A 212 -4.36 15.99 7.61
C ALA A 212 -5.57 15.56 6.77
N ALA A 213 -5.59 14.31 6.29
CA ALA A 213 -6.70 13.74 5.50
C ALA A 213 -8.02 13.57 6.28
N SER A 214 -8.02 13.79 7.60
CA SER A 214 -9.25 13.84 8.40
C SER A 214 -9.96 15.20 8.31
N HIS A 215 -9.32 16.19 7.69
CA HIS A 215 -9.86 17.53 7.49
C HIS A 215 -10.11 17.78 5.99
N PRO A 216 -11.37 18.04 5.58
CA PRO A 216 -11.70 18.26 4.18
C PRO A 216 -10.92 19.42 3.56
N GLY A 217 -10.47 19.25 2.31
CA GLY A 217 -9.77 20.27 1.54
C GLY A 217 -8.34 20.56 2.00
N VAL A 218 -7.76 19.73 2.88
CA VAL A 218 -6.39 19.92 3.38
C VAL A 218 -5.36 19.14 2.56
N VAL A 219 -5.73 17.98 2.00
CA VAL A 219 -4.78 17.08 1.33
C VAL A 219 -4.94 17.11 -0.18
N ASP A 220 -3.84 17.41 -0.86
CA ASP A 220 -3.74 17.43 -2.32
C ASP A 220 -3.10 16.14 -2.88
N GLU A 221 -2.89 16.11 -4.20
CA GLU A 221 -2.24 14.98 -4.88
C GLU A 221 -0.82 14.74 -4.39
N LYS A 222 -0.04 15.80 -4.14
CA LYS A 222 1.33 15.70 -3.67
C LYS A 222 1.38 15.08 -2.27
N ASP A 223 0.42 15.43 -1.42
CA ASP A 223 0.27 14.85 -0.10
C ASP A 223 -0.09 13.37 -0.15
N PHE A 224 -0.99 12.99 -1.05
CA PHE A 224 -1.30 11.59 -1.31
C PHE A 224 -0.09 10.81 -1.82
N VAL A 225 0.64 11.32 -2.82
CA VAL A 225 1.82 10.64 -3.37
C VAL A 225 2.88 10.44 -2.28
N ALA A 226 3.10 11.44 -1.43
CA ALA A 226 4.03 11.32 -0.31
C ALA A 226 3.55 10.31 0.74
N PHE A 227 2.25 10.30 1.07
CA PHE A 227 1.67 9.28 1.95
C PHE A 227 1.86 7.87 1.36
N TYR A 228 1.52 7.71 0.09
CA TYR A 228 1.56 6.43 -0.62
C TYR A 228 2.99 5.87 -0.66
N ARG A 229 3.99 6.73 -0.88
CA ARG A 229 5.41 6.35 -0.76
C ARG A 229 5.75 5.80 0.62
N SER A 230 5.42 6.52 1.69
CA SER A 230 5.69 6.04 3.05
C SER A 230 4.95 4.73 3.34
N PHE A 231 3.72 4.58 2.85
CA PHE A 231 2.97 3.34 3.00
C PHE A 231 3.62 2.18 2.23
N CYS A 232 4.05 2.40 0.98
CA CYS A 232 4.79 1.40 0.21
C CYS A 232 6.13 1.05 0.87
N GLU A 233 6.80 2.02 1.48
CA GLU A 233 8.04 1.78 2.22
C GLU A 233 7.82 0.82 3.41
N LEU A 234 6.67 0.88 4.10
CA LEU A 234 6.32 -0.12 5.12
C LEU A 234 6.26 -1.55 4.55
N ILE A 235 5.86 -1.70 3.29
CA ILE A 235 5.73 -2.99 2.63
C ILE A 235 7.11 -3.47 2.16
N THR A 236 7.85 -2.61 1.45
CA THR A 236 9.15 -2.94 0.84
C THR A 236 10.19 -3.30 1.89
N GLU A 237 10.18 -2.60 3.02
CA GLU A 237 11.09 -2.85 4.15
C GLU A 237 10.63 -4.03 5.03
N GLY A 238 9.53 -4.70 4.66
CA GLY A 238 9.05 -5.91 5.33
C GLY A 238 8.34 -5.68 6.67
N TRP A 239 8.03 -4.43 7.04
CA TRP A 239 7.35 -4.12 8.30
C TRP A 239 5.96 -4.76 8.37
N PHE A 240 5.18 -4.74 7.27
CA PHE A 240 3.89 -5.46 7.24
C PHE A 240 4.05 -6.96 7.52
N THR A 241 5.05 -7.60 6.94
CA THR A 241 5.35 -9.02 7.17
C THR A 241 5.67 -9.28 8.64
N GLN A 242 6.46 -8.41 9.28
CA GLN A 242 6.77 -8.54 10.71
C GLN A 242 5.55 -8.34 11.60
N LEU A 243 4.68 -7.37 11.30
CA LEU A 243 3.41 -7.17 11.99
C LEU A 243 2.53 -8.42 11.86
N MET A 244 2.47 -9.03 10.68
CA MET A 244 1.72 -10.26 10.46
C MET A 244 2.31 -11.43 11.24
N ASN A 245 3.64 -11.57 11.27
CA ASN A 245 4.31 -12.62 12.03
C ASN A 245 4.01 -12.49 13.53
N LEU A 246 4.11 -11.28 14.09
CA LEU A 246 3.74 -11.01 15.48
C LEU A 246 2.27 -11.34 15.74
N LYS A 247 1.39 -10.88 14.86
CA LYS A 247 -0.05 -11.17 14.93
C LYS A 247 -0.33 -12.67 14.96
N CYS A 248 0.29 -13.44 14.08
CA CYS A 248 0.13 -14.89 14.04
C CYS A 248 0.64 -15.59 15.31
N LYS A 249 1.70 -15.09 15.95
CA LYS A 249 2.18 -15.60 17.26
C LYS A 249 1.14 -15.41 18.39
N LEU A 250 0.30 -14.38 18.30
CA LEU A 250 -0.68 -14.00 19.32
C LEU A 250 -2.07 -14.58 19.08
N LYS A 251 -2.37 -15.01 17.85
CA LYS A 251 -3.66 -15.61 17.47
C LYS A 251 -3.78 -17.06 17.95
N PRO A 252 -5.01 -17.57 18.15
CA PRO A 252 -5.21 -19.01 18.31
C PRO A 252 -4.66 -19.74 17.09
N GLN A 253 -3.83 -20.76 17.32
CA GLN A 253 -3.39 -21.63 16.24
C GLN A 253 -4.55 -22.55 15.84
N GLN A 254 -4.88 -22.57 14.55
CA GLN A 254 -5.86 -23.49 13.97
C GLN A 254 -5.18 -24.80 13.58
#